data_AF-A0AA88KE71-F1
#
_entry.id   AF-A0AA88KE71-F1
#
_cell.length_a   1.000
_cell.length_b   1.000
_cell.length_c   1.000
_cell.angle_alpha   90.00
_cell.angle_beta   90.00
_cell.angle_gamma   90.00
#
_symmetry.space_group_name_H-M   'P 1'
#
loop_
_entity.id
_entity.type
_entity.pdbx_description
1 polymer ?
#
loop_
_entity_poly.entity_id
_entity_poly.type
_entity_poly.pdbx_seq_one_letter_code
_entity_poly.pdbx_strand_id
1 'polypeptide(L)'
;MLAKTSLSTRFAFVQSRNVVALQQALKNHGNSVAHFSSNNSRVLAETIKTTVGTAAPKQTKQNDTATPASTKAAADPNFWTIRGSVNSVYLIGTVSSDPVFKQVANGSTMTSFSIVTSERIKKKDGTIQEQTNFHNIVSFDNLLARVAQKYLKKGFIVNVKGKLTYREVKKEGTDITYNVPQIVVSQFSDLKVIYGKVPRDQTQ
;
A
#
# COMPACT_ATOMS: atom_id res chain seq x y z
N MET A 1 28.81 34.25 53.96
CA MET A 1 28.67 32.77 53.96
C MET A 1 27.41 32.45 53.16
N LEU A 2 27.47 32.04 51.89
CA LEU A 2 27.92 30.73 51.34
C LEU A 2 27.05 29.53 51.73
N ALA A 3 25.95 29.34 50.99
CA ALA A 3 25.36 28.04 50.69
C ALA A 3 24.53 28.14 49.39
N LYS A 4 25.16 27.88 48.22
CA LYS A 4 24.43 27.70 46.95
C LYS A 4 24.04 26.23 46.81
N THR A 5 22.85 25.86 47.27
CA THR A 5 22.37 24.48 47.19
C THR A 5 21.86 24.18 45.77
N SER A 6 22.76 23.68 44.92
CA SER A 6 22.42 23.27 43.55
C SER A 6 21.65 21.94 43.56
N LEU A 7 20.32 22.00 43.41
CA LEU A 7 19.53 20.81 43.07
C LEU A 7 19.72 20.48 41.59
N SER A 8 20.80 19.76 41.29
CA SER A 8 20.97 19.09 40.01
C SER A 8 20.02 17.89 39.94
N THR A 9 18.83 18.10 39.38
CA THR A 9 17.90 17.00 39.04
C THR A 9 18.52 16.17 37.92
N ARG A 10 19.40 15.24 38.28
CA ARG A 10 19.94 14.22 37.40
C ARG A 10 18.82 13.26 37.01
N PHE A 11 18.13 13.55 35.90
CA PHE A 11 17.40 12.53 35.16
C PHE A 11 18.42 11.51 34.63
N ALA A 12 18.67 10.47 35.43
CA ALA A 12 19.35 9.28 34.99
C ALA A 12 18.45 8.57 33.97
N PHE A 13 18.59 8.95 32.70
CA PHE A 13 17.90 8.28 31.61
C PHE A 13 18.45 6.86 31.53
N VAL A 14 17.71 5.89 32.09
CA VAL A 14 18.00 4.47 31.95
C VAL A 14 17.72 4.10 30.50
N GLN A 15 18.71 4.34 29.64
CA GLN A 15 18.80 3.76 28.31
C GLN A 15 18.74 2.24 28.52
N SER A 16 17.62 1.62 28.16
CA SER A 16 17.54 0.16 28.18
C SER A 16 18.66 -0.40 27.30
N ARG A 17 19.20 -1.58 27.66
CA ARG A 17 20.36 -2.18 26.96
C ARG A 17 20.16 -2.29 25.44
N ASN A 18 18.91 -2.32 24.99
CA ASN A 18 18.51 -2.37 23.59
C ASN A 18 18.84 -1.08 22.80
N VAL A 19 18.79 0.10 23.42
CA VAL A 19 19.00 1.39 22.71
C VAL A 19 20.49 1.64 22.45
N VAL A 20 21.35 1.29 23.40
CA VAL A 20 22.82 1.37 23.25
C VAL A 20 23.30 0.40 22.16
N ALA A 21 22.72 -0.81 22.10
CA ALA A 21 23.00 -1.77 21.04
C ALA A 21 22.59 -1.26 19.64
N LEU A 22 21.44 -0.57 19.53
CA LEU A 22 20.95 -0.02 18.26
C LEU A 22 21.87 1.08 17.70
N GLN A 23 22.34 2.00 18.55
CA GLN A 23 23.25 3.07 18.13
C GLN A 23 24.65 2.56 17.76
N GLN A 24 25.09 1.43 18.33
CA GLN A 24 26.36 0.81 17.96
C GLN A 24 26.25 0.05 16.62
N ALA A 25 25.12 -0.64 16.37
CA ALA A 25 24.87 -1.34 15.11
C ALA A 25 24.79 -0.37 13.91
N LEU A 26 24.18 0.79 14.08
CA LEU A 26 24.04 1.83 13.05
C LEU A 26 25.35 2.56 12.68
N LYS A 27 26.44 2.35 13.44
CA LYS A 27 27.77 2.91 13.10
C LYS A 27 28.65 1.97 12.29
N ASN A 28 28.35 0.67 12.28
CA ASN A 28 29.21 -0.35 11.66
C ASN A 28 28.75 -0.80 10.26
N HIS A 29 27.59 -0.33 9.80
CA HIS A 29 27.12 -0.57 8.43
C HIS A 29 26.96 0.76 7.69
N GLY A 30 27.88 1.03 6.76
CA GLY A 30 27.68 2.07 5.75
C GLY A 30 26.46 1.73 4.89
N ASN A 31 25.68 2.76 4.54
CA ASN A 31 24.44 2.73 3.74
C ASN A 31 24.16 1.43 2.95
N SER A 32 23.20 0.65 3.42
CA SER A 32 22.42 -0.23 2.55
C SER A 32 20.96 -0.26 3.00
N VAL A 33 20.05 -0.01 2.07
CA VAL A 33 18.61 0.15 2.35
C VAL A 33 17.98 -1.24 2.46
N ALA A 34 17.82 -1.74 3.69
CA ALA A 34 17.26 -3.06 3.95
C ALA A 34 15.73 -3.04 3.87
N HIS A 35 15.18 -3.77 2.90
CA HIS A 35 13.74 -4.05 2.81
C HIS A 35 13.26 -4.87 4.01
N PHE A 36 12.08 -4.53 4.53
CA PHE A 36 11.43 -5.27 5.60
C PHE A 36 10.89 -6.59 5.05
N SER A 37 11.46 -7.73 5.46
CA SER A 37 10.93 -9.05 5.20
C SER A 37 10.74 -9.80 6.52
N SER A 38 9.49 -9.90 6.97
CA SER A 38 9.14 -10.79 8.06
C SER A 38 9.04 -12.22 7.54
N ASN A 39 9.88 -13.12 8.06
CA ASN A 39 9.38 -14.39 8.61
C ASN A 39 10.48 -15.10 9.40
N ASN A 40 10.21 -15.33 10.69
CA ASN A 40 11.02 -16.20 11.53
C ASN A 40 10.72 -17.67 11.20
N SER A 41 11.71 -18.39 10.69
CA SER A 41 11.91 -19.79 11.04
C SER A 41 13.37 -20.18 10.85
N ARG A 42 14.05 -20.43 11.98
CA ARG A 42 15.44 -20.92 12.07
C ARG A 42 15.47 -22.40 11.71
N VAL A 43 16.48 -22.87 10.96
CA VAL A 43 17.29 -24.07 11.31
C VAL A 43 18.69 -23.94 10.68
N LEU A 44 19.67 -23.67 11.55
CA LEU A 44 21.05 -24.16 11.58
C LEU A 44 21.88 -24.26 10.28
N ALA A 45 22.99 -23.51 10.27
CA ALA A 45 24.19 -23.81 9.48
C ALA A 45 25.29 -24.37 10.41
N GLU A 46 25.86 -25.51 10.04
CA GLU A 46 27.18 -26.11 10.41
C GLU A 46 27.21 -27.47 9.68
N THR A 47 28.30 -27.99 9.12
CA THR A 47 29.69 -28.07 9.62
C THR A 47 30.72 -27.87 8.49
N ILE A 48 31.87 -27.25 8.79
CA ILE A 48 32.98 -27.05 7.85
C ILE A 48 34.21 -27.92 8.23
N LYS A 49 34.77 -28.62 7.23
CA LYS A 49 36.12 -29.27 7.15
C LYS A 49 36.42 -30.53 7.99
N THR A 50 37.22 -31.41 7.35
CA THR A 50 38.15 -32.48 7.85
C THR A 50 37.97 -33.77 7.00
N THR A 51 38.97 -34.47 6.44
CA THR A 51 40.40 -34.19 6.12
C THR A 51 40.95 -35.23 5.11
N VAL A 52 41.75 -34.79 4.11
CA VAL A 52 42.81 -35.50 3.31
C VAL A 52 42.59 -36.95 2.78
N GLY A 53 42.94 -37.20 1.50
CA GLY A 53 43.19 -38.57 1.00
C GLY A 53 43.37 -38.80 -0.51
N THR A 54 44.56 -38.52 -1.03
CA THR A 54 45.29 -39.21 -2.13
C THR A 54 44.52 -40.00 -3.22
N ALA A 55 44.57 -39.54 -4.49
CA ALA A 55 45.00 -40.33 -5.67
C ALA A 55 44.82 -39.54 -6.99
N ALA A 56 45.76 -39.70 -7.94
CA ALA A 56 45.62 -39.28 -9.34
C ALA A 56 45.98 -40.45 -10.26
N PRO A 57 45.31 -40.61 -11.41
CA PRO A 57 46.09 -40.90 -12.61
C PRO A 57 45.59 -40.24 -13.91
N LYS A 58 46.57 -39.97 -14.79
CA LYS A 58 46.51 -39.92 -16.26
C LYS A 58 45.56 -38.94 -16.95
N GLN A 59 46.17 -37.89 -17.51
CA GLN A 59 45.64 -37.22 -18.70
C GLN A 59 45.79 -38.11 -19.94
N THR A 60 44.72 -38.26 -20.72
CA THR A 60 44.79 -38.67 -22.12
C THR A 60 44.22 -37.52 -22.95
N LYS A 61 44.96 -37.07 -23.97
CA LYS A 61 44.53 -35.96 -24.83
C LYS A 61 43.40 -36.42 -25.74
N GLN A 62 42.29 -35.68 -25.72
CA GLN A 62 41.36 -35.64 -26.83
C GLN A 62 40.99 -34.18 -27.10
N ASN A 63 41.41 -33.67 -28.26
CA ASN A 63 41.04 -32.35 -28.74
C ASN A 63 39.68 -32.47 -29.41
N ASP A 64 38.64 -31.95 -28.77
CA ASP A 64 37.37 -31.67 -29.43
C ASP A 64 37.01 -30.20 -29.19
N THR A 65 36.68 -29.49 -30.28
CA THR A 65 36.41 -28.06 -30.30
C THR A 65 35.10 -27.75 -29.58
N ALA A 66 35.18 -27.51 -28.27
CA ALA A 66 34.06 -27.02 -27.47
C ALA A 66 34.30 -25.55 -27.10
N THR A 67 33.48 -24.66 -27.66
CA THR A 67 33.25 -23.31 -27.12
C THR A 67 33.02 -23.43 -25.61
N PRO A 68 33.59 -22.55 -24.75
CA PRO A 68 33.19 -22.50 -23.35
C PRO A 68 31.73 -22.06 -23.28
N ALA A 69 30.83 -23.03 -23.32
CA ALA A 69 29.43 -22.84 -22.99
C ALA A 69 29.42 -22.32 -21.56
N SER A 70 29.20 -21.01 -21.42
CA SER A 70 28.93 -20.41 -20.12
C SER A 70 27.81 -21.23 -19.49
N THR A 71 28.16 -22.01 -18.46
CA THR A 71 27.17 -22.72 -17.67
C THR A 71 26.42 -21.61 -16.94
N LYS A 72 25.35 -21.12 -17.57
CA LYS A 72 24.36 -20.28 -16.91
C LYS A 72 23.92 -21.10 -15.72
N ALA A 73 24.45 -20.75 -14.53
CA ALA A 73 23.92 -21.24 -13.28
C ALA A 73 22.41 -21.04 -13.37
N ALA A 74 21.66 -22.13 -13.26
CA ALA A 74 20.22 -22.09 -13.46
C ALA A 74 19.67 -21.09 -12.45
N ALA A 75 19.17 -19.95 -12.94
CA ALA A 75 18.66 -18.91 -12.07
C ALA A 75 17.49 -19.51 -11.28
N ASP A 76 17.60 -19.56 -9.96
CA ASP A 76 16.60 -20.16 -9.09
C ASP A 76 15.22 -19.57 -9.42
N PRO A 77 14.27 -20.38 -9.93
CA PRO A 77 13.11 -19.86 -10.68
C PRO A 77 12.08 -19.11 -9.81
N ASN A 78 12.34 -18.96 -8.51
CA ASN A 78 11.34 -18.67 -7.48
C ASN A 78 11.69 -17.53 -6.50
N PHE A 79 12.79 -16.78 -6.67
CA PHE A 79 13.22 -15.82 -5.62
C PHE A 79 12.61 -14.41 -5.70
N TRP A 80 12.17 -13.90 -6.86
CA TRP A 80 11.60 -12.54 -6.95
C TRP A 80 10.62 -12.26 -8.11
N THR A 81 10.19 -13.26 -8.87
CA THR A 81 9.18 -13.02 -9.92
C THR A 81 7.80 -12.73 -9.31
N ILE A 82 7.50 -11.45 -9.09
CA ILE A 82 6.16 -10.98 -8.73
C ILE A 82 5.20 -11.31 -9.88
N ARG A 83 4.48 -12.44 -9.79
CA ARG A 83 3.55 -12.92 -10.83
C ARG A 83 2.17 -12.27 -10.78
N GLY A 84 1.95 -11.29 -9.91
CA GLY A 84 0.69 -10.54 -9.81
C GLY A 84 0.90 -9.15 -9.21
N SER A 85 0.29 -8.14 -9.82
CA SER A 85 0.24 -6.78 -9.28
C SER A 85 -0.88 -6.64 -8.24
N VAL A 86 -0.70 -5.74 -7.28
CA VAL A 86 -1.74 -5.39 -6.30
C VAL A 86 -2.26 -3.99 -6.61
N ASN A 87 -3.58 -3.87 -6.79
CA ASN A 87 -4.29 -2.60 -6.92
C ASN A 87 -5.39 -2.57 -5.85
N SER A 88 -5.16 -1.81 -4.79
CA SER A 88 -6.07 -1.64 -3.67
C SER A 88 -6.08 -0.18 -3.23
N VAL A 89 -7.27 0.39 -3.17
CA VAL A 89 -7.56 1.73 -2.63
C VAL A 89 -8.39 1.58 -1.37
N TYR A 90 -8.10 2.37 -0.35
CA TYR A 90 -8.85 2.43 0.89
C TYR A 90 -9.05 3.89 1.28
N LEU A 91 -10.30 4.32 1.44
CA LEU A 91 -10.69 5.70 1.73
C LEU A 91 -11.74 5.73 2.84
N ILE A 92 -11.68 6.78 3.65
CA ILE A 92 -12.76 7.19 4.53
C ILE A 92 -13.09 8.64 4.17
N GLY A 93 -14.35 8.91 3.85
CA GLY A 93 -14.75 10.22 3.35
C GLY A 93 -16.25 10.45 3.39
N THR A 94 -16.65 11.70 3.15
CA THR A 94 -18.06 12.13 3.20
C THR A 94 -18.67 12.12 1.82
N VAL A 95 -19.85 11.51 1.66
CA VAL A 95 -20.59 11.52 0.38
C VAL A 95 -21.05 12.93 0.03
N SER A 96 -20.67 13.44 -1.15
CA SER A 96 -21.00 14.80 -1.62
C SER A 96 -22.40 14.91 -2.24
N SER A 97 -22.89 13.83 -2.86
CA SER A 97 -24.18 13.75 -3.56
C SER A 97 -24.84 12.39 -3.33
N ASP A 98 -26.17 12.32 -3.34
CA ASP A 98 -26.86 11.04 -3.26
C ASP A 98 -26.44 10.08 -4.41
N PRO A 99 -26.46 8.75 -4.19
CA PRO A 99 -26.03 7.79 -5.19
C PRO A 99 -26.93 7.78 -6.41
N VAL A 100 -26.32 7.92 -7.59
CA VAL A 100 -27.00 7.82 -8.87
C VAL A 100 -27.04 6.35 -9.28
N PHE A 101 -28.24 5.79 -9.35
CA PHE A 101 -28.50 4.46 -9.88
C PHE A 101 -28.81 4.52 -11.37
N LYS A 102 -28.21 3.63 -12.17
CA LYS A 102 -28.43 3.51 -13.61
C LYS A 102 -28.55 2.04 -13.99
N GLN A 103 -29.50 1.70 -14.85
CA GLN A 103 -29.49 0.43 -15.57
C GLN A 103 -28.63 0.59 -16.82
N VAL A 104 -27.78 -0.39 -17.09
CA VAL A 104 -26.89 -0.44 -18.26
C VAL A 104 -27.55 -1.35 -19.32
N ALA A 105 -27.31 -1.08 -20.60
CA ALA A 105 -27.99 -1.76 -21.71
C ALA A 105 -27.83 -3.30 -21.75
N ASN A 106 -26.85 -3.84 -21.03
CA ASN A 106 -26.62 -5.29 -20.85
C ASN A 106 -27.44 -5.91 -19.69
N GLY A 107 -28.40 -5.19 -19.12
CA GLY A 107 -29.21 -5.63 -17.97
C GLY A 107 -28.49 -5.58 -16.61
N SER A 108 -27.20 -5.21 -16.58
CA SER A 108 -26.50 -4.94 -15.32
C SER A 108 -26.90 -3.59 -14.75
N THR A 109 -26.84 -3.43 -13.43
CA THR A 109 -27.11 -2.16 -12.75
C THR A 109 -25.81 -1.57 -12.24
N MET A 110 -25.73 -0.25 -12.26
CA MET A 110 -24.57 0.52 -11.82
C MET A 110 -25.01 1.57 -10.81
N THR A 111 -24.25 1.72 -9.73
CA THR A 111 -24.34 2.89 -8.84
C THR A 111 -23.07 3.71 -8.94
N SER A 112 -23.20 5.03 -8.90
CA SER A 112 -22.08 5.97 -8.84
C SER A 112 -22.36 7.09 -7.85
N PHE A 113 -21.37 7.43 -7.03
CA PHE A 113 -21.42 8.55 -6.09
C PHE A 113 -20.02 9.12 -5.88
N SER A 114 -19.92 10.38 -5.43
CA SER A 114 -18.63 10.99 -5.08
C SER A 114 -18.45 11.06 -3.57
N ILE A 115 -17.23 10.80 -3.11
CA ILE A 115 -16.79 11.03 -1.73
C ILE A 115 -15.72 12.11 -1.66
N VAL A 116 -15.68 12.80 -0.53
CA VAL A 116 -14.77 13.91 -0.25
C VAL A 116 -13.82 13.51 0.86
N THR A 117 -12.52 13.75 0.64
CA THR A 117 -11.46 13.62 1.66
C THR A 117 -10.70 14.93 1.74
N SER A 118 -10.45 15.42 2.96
CA SER A 118 -9.72 16.67 3.17
C SER A 118 -8.49 16.45 4.05
N GLU A 119 -7.37 17.03 3.65
CA GLU A 119 -6.08 16.96 4.35
C GLU A 119 -5.60 18.37 4.73
N ARG A 120 -5.00 18.52 5.92
CA ARG A 120 -4.41 19.77 6.37
C ARG A 120 -2.90 19.75 6.15
N ILE A 121 -2.47 20.45 5.12
CA ILE A 121 -1.06 20.52 4.69
C ILE A 121 -0.45 21.81 5.22
N LYS A 122 0.63 21.68 6.01
CA LYS A 122 1.42 22.84 6.45
C LYS A 122 2.40 23.24 5.34
N LYS A 123 2.35 24.50 4.90
CA LYS A 123 3.25 25.08 3.90
C LYS A 123 4.58 25.51 4.51
N LYS A 124 5.56 25.77 3.62
CA LYS A 124 6.90 26.25 3.98
C LYS A 124 6.88 27.63 4.66
N ASP A 125 5.88 28.45 4.37
CA ASP A 125 5.61 29.76 5.00
C ASP A 125 4.99 29.63 6.42
N GLY A 126 4.72 28.41 6.89
CA GLY A 126 4.11 28.15 8.19
C GLY A 126 2.58 28.13 8.19
N THR A 127 1.91 28.55 7.12
CA THR A 127 0.45 28.53 6.99
C THR A 127 -0.07 27.09 6.86
N ILE A 128 -1.32 26.86 7.28
CA ILE A 128 -2.02 25.58 7.09
C ILE A 128 -3.03 25.78 5.97
N GLN A 129 -2.89 25.02 4.88
CA GLN A 129 -3.89 24.92 3.82
C GLN A 129 -4.68 23.63 3.97
N GLU A 130 -6.00 23.70 3.82
CA GLU A 130 -6.85 22.53 3.63
C GLU A 130 -6.93 22.19 2.14
N GLN A 131 -6.50 20.98 1.78
CA GLN A 131 -6.65 20.43 0.43
C GLN A 131 -7.78 19.42 0.43
N THR A 132 -8.78 19.65 -0.42
CA THR A 132 -9.96 18.78 -0.53
C THR A 132 -9.96 18.05 -1.87
N ASN A 133 -9.98 16.72 -1.83
CA ASN A 133 -9.98 15.85 -3.00
C ASN A 133 -11.35 15.17 -3.15
N PHE A 134 -11.83 15.10 -4.39
CA PHE A 134 -13.09 14.45 -4.78
C PHE A 134 -12.78 13.14 -5.49
N HIS A 135 -13.33 12.04 -4.97
CA HIS A 135 -13.15 10.71 -5.52
C HIS A 135 -14.47 10.23 -6.12
N ASN A 136 -14.42 9.67 -7.34
CA ASN A 136 -15.58 9.05 -7.97
C ASN A 136 -15.62 7.56 -7.64
N ILE A 137 -16.67 7.10 -6.97
CA ILE A 137 -16.88 5.71 -6.57
C ILE A 137 -17.94 5.09 -7.48
N VAL A 138 -17.62 3.95 -8.07
CA VAL A 138 -18.52 3.22 -8.99
C VAL A 138 -18.63 1.77 -8.54
N SER A 139 -19.84 1.21 -8.59
CA SER A 139 -20.02 -0.24 -8.50
C SER A 139 -20.97 -0.74 -9.59
N PHE A 140 -20.63 -1.90 -10.14
CA PHE A 140 -21.41 -2.66 -11.11
C PHE A 140 -22.06 -3.91 -10.48
N ASP A 141 -21.93 -4.08 -9.15
CA ASP A 141 -22.59 -5.17 -8.45
C ASP A 141 -24.07 -4.82 -8.19
N ASN A 142 -24.97 -5.71 -8.60
CA ASN A 142 -26.41 -5.46 -8.57
C ASN A 142 -26.98 -5.35 -7.15
N LEU A 143 -26.42 -6.07 -6.19
CA LEU A 143 -26.86 -6.02 -4.79
C LEU A 143 -26.36 -4.72 -4.16
N LEU A 144 -25.09 -4.39 -4.36
CA LEU A 144 -24.46 -3.18 -3.84
C LEU A 144 -25.09 -1.92 -4.43
N ALA A 145 -25.47 -1.91 -5.72
CA ALA A 145 -26.16 -0.79 -6.34
C ALA A 145 -27.52 -0.51 -5.68
N ARG A 146 -28.33 -1.55 -5.42
CA ARG A 146 -29.63 -1.43 -4.73
C ARG A 146 -29.47 -1.00 -3.26
N VAL A 147 -28.48 -1.57 -2.56
CA VAL A 147 -28.20 -1.24 -1.15
C VAL A 147 -27.68 0.19 -1.02
N ALA A 148 -26.75 0.62 -1.87
CA ALA A 148 -26.27 2.00 -1.89
C ALA A 148 -27.42 2.98 -2.15
N GLN A 149 -28.25 2.76 -3.17
CA GLN A 149 -29.38 3.65 -3.47
C GLN A 149 -30.37 3.78 -2.28
N LYS A 150 -30.64 2.67 -1.57
CA LYS A 150 -31.56 2.67 -0.43
C LYS A 150 -30.97 3.35 0.81
N TYR A 151 -29.75 2.99 1.20
CA TYR A 151 -29.19 3.34 2.52
C TYR A 151 -28.11 4.41 2.52
N LEU A 152 -27.46 4.68 1.38
CA LEU A 152 -26.45 5.72 1.29
C LEU A 152 -27.08 7.05 0.87
N LYS A 153 -26.70 8.13 1.58
CA LYS A 153 -27.22 9.49 1.37
C LYS A 153 -26.09 10.52 1.42
N LYS A 154 -26.34 11.69 0.83
CA LYS A 154 -25.47 12.87 0.94
C LYS A 154 -25.14 13.18 2.41
N GLY A 155 -23.86 13.49 2.67
CA GLY A 155 -23.36 13.83 4.00
C GLY A 155 -23.06 12.64 4.91
N PHE A 156 -23.27 11.39 4.46
CA PHE A 156 -22.86 10.20 5.21
C PHE A 156 -21.35 10.00 5.10
N ILE A 157 -20.71 9.59 6.19
CA ILE A 157 -19.30 9.19 6.21
C ILE A 157 -19.25 7.70 5.88
N VAL A 158 -18.49 7.35 4.85
CA VAL A 158 -18.32 5.96 4.39
C VAL A 158 -16.87 5.51 4.45
N ASN A 159 -16.70 4.23 4.72
CA ASN A 159 -15.52 3.44 4.41
C ASN A 159 -15.67 2.88 2.98
N VAL A 160 -14.67 3.08 2.14
CA VAL A 160 -14.62 2.53 0.78
C VAL A 160 -13.30 1.82 0.55
N LYS A 161 -13.36 0.54 0.22
CA LYS A 161 -12.27 -0.25 -0.33
C LYS A 161 -12.58 -0.58 -1.79
N GLY A 162 -11.57 -0.67 -2.63
CA GLY A 162 -11.76 -0.98 -4.05
C GLY A 162 -10.47 -0.99 -4.84
N LYS A 163 -10.59 -0.88 -6.16
CA LYS A 163 -9.45 -0.78 -7.09
C LYS A 163 -9.50 0.54 -7.85
N LEU A 164 -8.35 1.19 -8.05
CA LEU A 164 -8.27 2.37 -8.94
C LEU A 164 -8.37 1.92 -10.39
N THR A 165 -9.22 2.58 -11.17
CA THR A 165 -9.33 2.37 -12.61
C THR A 165 -9.44 3.73 -13.30
N TYR A 166 -9.17 3.76 -14.60
CA TYR A 166 -9.43 4.91 -15.45
C TYR A 166 -10.51 4.50 -16.45
N ARG A 167 -11.49 5.39 -16.68
CA ARG A 167 -12.42 5.26 -17.79
C ARG A 167 -12.06 6.27 -18.86
N GLU A 168 -12.08 5.83 -20.10
CA GLU A 168 -11.92 6.70 -21.26
C GLU A 168 -13.20 7.50 -21.50
N VAL A 169 -13.04 8.80 -21.78
CA VAL A 169 -14.13 9.74 -22.08
C VAL A 169 -13.71 10.57 -23.28
N LYS A 170 -14.40 10.40 -24.42
CA LYS A 170 -14.19 11.25 -25.59
C LYS A 170 -14.80 12.63 -25.35
N LYS A 171 -14.14 13.69 -25.84
CA LYS A 171 -14.71 15.03 -25.89
C LYS A 171 -15.74 15.11 -27.01
N GLU A 172 -16.90 15.70 -26.74
CA GLU A 172 -17.86 15.98 -27.82
C GLU A 172 -17.23 16.94 -28.85
N GLY A 173 -17.36 16.60 -30.13
CA GLY A 173 -16.78 17.39 -31.23
C GLY A 173 -15.25 17.33 -31.36
N THR A 174 -14.55 16.35 -30.76
CA THR A 174 -13.10 16.17 -30.99
C THR A 174 -12.66 14.72 -30.76
N ASP A 175 -11.65 14.25 -31.50
CA ASP A 175 -11.05 12.90 -31.32
C ASP A 175 -10.21 12.74 -30.04
N ILE A 176 -10.16 13.77 -29.18
CA ILE A 176 -9.42 13.73 -27.91
C ILE A 176 -10.16 12.85 -26.90
N THR A 177 -9.44 11.88 -26.35
CA THR A 177 -9.90 10.99 -25.28
C THR A 177 -9.20 11.33 -23.96
N TYR A 178 -9.97 11.48 -22.89
CA TYR A 178 -9.49 11.76 -21.54
C TYR A 178 -9.62 10.53 -20.63
N ASN A 179 -8.62 10.31 -19.78
CA ASN A 179 -8.65 9.28 -18.74
C ASN A 179 -9.19 9.85 -17.43
N VAL A 180 -10.39 9.45 -17.04
CA VAL A 180 -11.03 9.89 -15.78
C VAL A 180 -10.82 8.83 -14.70
N PRO A 181 -10.14 9.12 -13.58
CA PRO A 181 -9.95 8.18 -12.49
C PRO A 181 -11.28 7.90 -11.77
N GLN A 182 -11.49 6.64 -11.41
CA GLN A 182 -12.62 6.17 -10.61
C GLN A 182 -12.21 4.95 -9.78
N ILE A 183 -12.78 4.80 -8.60
CA ILE A 183 -12.57 3.66 -7.72
C ILE A 183 -13.73 2.69 -7.89
N VAL A 184 -13.42 1.47 -8.34
CA VAL A 184 -14.41 0.43 -8.55
C VAL A 184 -14.51 -0.43 -7.30
N VAL A 185 -15.70 -0.49 -6.72
CA VAL A 185 -16.05 -1.34 -5.57
C VAL A 185 -16.79 -2.57 -6.08
N SER A 186 -16.29 -3.76 -5.77
CA SER A 186 -16.85 -5.02 -6.29
C SER A 186 -17.44 -5.94 -5.23
N GLN A 187 -17.08 -5.78 -3.95
CA GLN A 187 -17.58 -6.63 -2.86
C GLN A 187 -18.46 -5.83 -1.91
N PHE A 188 -19.50 -6.48 -1.36
CA PHE A 188 -20.39 -5.86 -0.38
C PHE A 188 -19.66 -5.42 0.90
N SER A 189 -18.66 -6.20 1.34
CA SER A 189 -17.82 -5.90 2.50
C SER A 189 -16.95 -4.65 2.34
N ASP A 190 -16.77 -4.17 1.12
CA ASP A 190 -15.84 -3.08 0.78
C ASP A 190 -16.51 -1.69 0.79
N LEU A 191 -17.83 -1.59 1.04
CA LEU A 191 -18.53 -0.32 1.26
C LEU A 191 -19.30 -0.37 2.59
N LYS A 192 -18.99 0.53 3.53
CA LYS A 192 -19.69 0.60 4.82
C LYS A 192 -20.01 2.04 5.19
N VAL A 193 -21.23 2.30 5.65
CA VAL A 193 -21.56 3.57 6.32
C VAL A 193 -20.98 3.52 7.73
N ILE A 194 -20.15 4.51 8.07
CA ILE A 194 -19.59 4.69 9.42
C ILE A 194 -20.52 5.57 10.25
N TYR A 195 -20.96 6.69 9.66
CA TYR A 195 -21.84 7.65 10.33
C TYR A 195 -22.85 8.22 9.34
N GLY A 196 -24.14 8.04 9.64
CA GLY A 196 -25.24 8.67 8.93
C GLY A 196 -25.70 9.92 9.67
N LYS A 197 -25.66 11.08 9.02
CA LYS A 197 -26.31 12.28 9.56
C LYS A 197 -27.81 12.11 9.36
N VAL A 198 -28.53 11.74 10.43
CA VAL A 198 -30.00 11.77 10.42
C VAL A 198 -30.44 13.17 10.01
N PRO A 199 -31.31 13.32 9.00
CA PRO A 199 -31.93 14.61 8.72
C PRO A 199 -32.62 15.07 10.01
N ARG A 200 -32.23 16.23 10.54
CA ARG A 200 -33.11 16.89 11.50
C ARG A 200 -34.34 17.26 10.68
N ASP A 201 -35.51 16.77 11.06
CA ASP A 201 -36.75 17.30 10.51
C ASP A 201 -36.72 18.82 10.63
N GLN A 202 -36.93 19.50 9.51
CA GLN A 202 -37.25 20.92 9.54
C GLN A 202 -38.70 21.01 9.94
N THR A 203 -38.95 21.06 11.25
CA THR A 203 -40.28 21.32 11.78
C THR A 203 -40.79 22.65 11.24
N GLN A 204 -41.87 22.60 10.46
CA GLN A 204 -42.83 23.67 10.25
C GLN A 204 -44.21 23.10 10.54
#